data_AF-A0A536DZ04-F1
#
_entry.id   AF-A0A536DZ04-F1
#
_cell.length_a   1.000
_cell.length_b   1.000
_cell.length_c   1.000
_cell.angle_alpha   90.00
_cell.angle_beta   90.00
_cell.angle_gamma   90.00
#
_symmetry.space_group_name_H-M   'P 1'
#
loop_
_entity.id
_entity.type
_entity.pdbx_description
1 polymer ?
#
loop_
_entity_poly.entity_id
_entity_poly.type
_entity_poly.pdbx_seq_one_letter_code
_entity_poly.pdbx_strand_id
1 'polypeptide(L)'
;MTAGANGRVSIGRRRFLTSSGLLGAGVLLAIACRGGRRSALTTIESTIRLDEHGSLVYASGQPYVVRTDLEDAQGGRDNRRSPLLAFHHFSDFRIVDEESPLRSEWVEACRPAVTTDAFRPQESLSLQAAAAMIGQANRINQSEITGRPVDFALHTGNAADNAQYNELRWFLDLMDGKDVNPDSGKPGYEGLQAGSPAQA
;
A
#
# COMPACT_ATOMS: atom_id res chain seq x y z
N MET A 1 -58.75 -4.10 11.94
CA MET A 1 -57.63 -5.02 12.20
C MET A 1 -56.35 -4.38 11.66
N THR A 2 -55.47 -4.01 12.58
CA THR A 2 -53.99 -3.90 12.52
C THR A 2 -53.25 -3.77 11.18
N ALA A 3 -52.58 -2.61 11.05
CA ALA A 3 -51.19 -2.35 10.64
C ALA A 3 -50.34 -3.41 9.90
N GLY A 4 -49.85 -2.98 8.74
CA GLY A 4 -48.45 -2.90 8.26
C GLY A 4 -47.37 -3.91 8.68
N ALA A 5 -46.55 -4.32 7.71
CA ALA A 5 -45.08 -4.13 7.76
C ALA A 5 -44.41 -4.66 6.49
N ASN A 6 -43.53 -3.82 5.95
CA ASN A 6 -42.38 -4.19 5.13
C ASN A 6 -41.50 -5.20 5.89
N GLY A 7 -41.00 -6.22 5.21
CA GLY A 7 -40.07 -7.18 5.80
C GLY A 7 -39.27 -7.94 4.75
N ARG A 8 -38.12 -7.39 4.36
CA ARG A 8 -37.03 -8.18 3.77
C ARG A 8 -36.60 -9.25 4.77
N VAL A 9 -36.10 -10.36 4.22
CA VAL A 9 -34.99 -11.22 4.66
C VAL A 9 -35.38 -12.68 4.41
N SER A 10 -34.60 -13.38 3.58
CA SER A 10 -33.86 -14.55 4.08
C SER A 10 -33.01 -15.18 2.98
N ILE A 11 -31.71 -15.17 3.26
CA ILE A 11 -30.65 -15.94 2.62
C ILE A 11 -30.94 -17.44 2.76
N GLY A 12 -30.75 -18.20 1.67
CA GLY A 12 -30.21 -19.56 1.81
C GLY A 12 -30.78 -20.60 0.85
N ARG A 13 -29.90 -21.16 0.01
CA ARG A 13 -30.02 -22.53 -0.51
C ARG A 13 -28.65 -23.20 -0.52
N ARG A 14 -28.18 -23.57 0.66
CA ARG A 14 -27.47 -24.83 0.94
C ARG A 14 -27.30 -24.93 2.45
N ARG A 15 -28.31 -25.54 3.07
CA ARG A 15 -28.21 -26.12 4.41
C ARG A 15 -27.35 -27.38 4.30
N PHE A 16 -26.39 -27.53 5.21
CA PHE A 16 -26.23 -28.81 5.91
C PHE A 16 -25.69 -28.54 7.31
N LEU A 17 -26.59 -28.61 8.30
CA LEU A 17 -26.25 -28.83 9.70
C LEU A 17 -26.59 -30.30 9.96
N THR A 18 -25.65 -31.07 10.51
CA THR A 18 -25.83 -31.83 11.76
C THR A 18 -24.60 -32.70 12.03
N SER A 19 -23.79 -32.29 12.98
CA SER A 19 -23.18 -33.21 13.95
C SER A 19 -22.80 -32.41 15.19
N SER A 20 -23.67 -32.43 16.18
CA SER A 20 -23.38 -32.02 17.54
C SER A 20 -22.49 -33.09 18.17
N GLY A 21 -21.27 -32.74 18.53
CA GLY A 21 -20.33 -33.64 19.20
C GLY A 21 -19.11 -32.88 19.69
N LEU A 22 -19.14 -32.50 20.96
CA LEU A 22 -17.97 -32.24 21.83
C LEU A 22 -16.70 -31.67 21.17
N LEU A 23 -16.67 -30.35 20.99
CA LEU A 23 -15.41 -29.58 20.95
C LEU A 23 -15.53 -28.39 21.91
N GLY A 24 -15.82 -28.69 23.18
CA GLY A 24 -15.48 -27.81 24.28
C GLY A 24 -13.95 -27.67 24.36
N ALA A 25 -13.48 -26.46 24.62
CA ALA A 25 -12.08 -26.02 24.76
C ALA A 25 -11.26 -25.71 23.48
N GLY A 26 -11.70 -26.05 22.26
CA GLY A 26 -10.93 -25.78 21.03
C GLY A 26 -11.14 -24.40 20.38
N VAL A 27 -12.32 -23.80 20.53
CA VAL A 27 -12.69 -22.57 19.78
C VAL A 27 -12.33 -21.28 20.54
N LEU A 28 -12.10 -21.34 21.85
CA LEU A 28 -11.69 -20.17 22.63
C LEU A 28 -10.18 -19.86 22.50
N LEU A 29 -9.37 -20.80 22.01
CA LEU A 29 -7.92 -20.58 21.84
C LEU A 29 -7.55 -19.95 20.48
N ALA A 30 -8.46 -19.95 19.51
CA ALA A 30 -8.22 -19.30 18.20
C ALA A 30 -8.48 -17.78 18.21
N ILE A 31 -9.16 -17.26 19.23
CA ILE A 31 -9.39 -15.81 19.40
C ILE A 31 -8.20 -15.13 20.08
N ALA A 32 -7.41 -15.87 20.89
CA ALA A 32 -6.27 -15.34 21.63
C ALA A 32 -4.99 -15.14 20.77
N CYS A 33 -4.90 -15.78 19.59
CA CYS A 33 -3.81 -15.52 18.63
C CYS A 33 -4.15 -14.47 17.57
N ARG A 34 -5.37 -13.94 17.54
CA ARG A 34 -5.60 -12.61 16.98
C ARG A 34 -5.12 -11.58 17.99
N GLY A 35 -3.83 -11.61 18.30
CA GLY A 35 -3.14 -10.45 18.84
C GLY A 35 -3.55 -9.31 17.93
N GLY A 36 -4.26 -8.33 18.50
CA GLY A 36 -4.79 -7.19 17.79
C GLY A 36 -3.65 -6.36 17.23
N ARG A 37 -3.04 -6.82 16.12
CA ARG A 37 -2.35 -5.97 15.18
C ARG A 37 -3.44 -5.08 14.59
N ARG A 38 -3.85 -4.06 15.35
CA ARG A 38 -4.12 -2.78 14.72
C ARG A 38 -2.78 -2.41 14.09
N SER A 39 -2.61 -2.82 12.84
CA SER A 39 -1.53 -2.31 12.00
C SER A 39 -1.69 -0.81 12.05
N ALA A 40 -0.71 -0.13 12.63
CA ALA A 40 -0.61 1.31 12.53
C ALA A 40 -0.87 1.70 11.08
N LEU A 41 -1.78 2.64 10.86
CA LEU A 41 -2.16 3.05 9.50
C LEU A 41 -1.16 4.04 8.93
N THR A 42 -0.57 4.86 9.79
CA THR A 42 0.35 5.92 9.43
C THR A 42 1.61 5.88 10.29
N THR A 43 2.63 6.60 9.83
CA THR A 43 3.88 6.75 10.57
C THR A 43 3.70 7.52 11.87
N ILE A 44 2.58 8.24 12.07
CA ILE A 44 2.26 8.93 13.32
C ILE A 44 2.00 7.93 14.45
N GLU A 45 1.38 6.79 14.13
CA GLU A 45 1.10 5.73 15.09
C GLU A 45 2.32 4.82 15.30
N SER A 46 3.01 4.42 14.22
CA SER A 46 4.19 3.56 14.31
C SER A 46 5.10 3.68 13.09
N THR A 47 6.41 3.57 13.32
CA THR A 47 7.40 3.45 12.25
C THR A 47 7.97 2.04 12.16
N ILE A 48 8.72 1.76 11.10
CA ILE A 48 9.51 0.55 10.96
C ILE A 48 10.99 0.96 10.99
N ARG A 49 11.81 0.21 11.73
CA ARG A 49 13.26 0.38 11.78
C ARG A 49 13.97 -0.96 11.74
N LEU A 50 15.28 -0.95 11.51
CA LEU A 50 16.13 -2.11 11.74
C LEU A 50 16.46 -2.22 13.24
N ASP A 51 16.50 -3.45 13.74
CA ASP A 51 17.12 -3.77 15.02
C ASP A 51 18.63 -4.01 14.87
N GLU A 52 19.30 -4.35 15.97
CA GLU A 52 20.74 -4.61 16.01
C GLU A 52 21.18 -5.82 15.17
N HIS A 53 20.25 -6.69 14.80
CA HIS A 53 20.48 -7.87 13.96
C HIS A 53 20.06 -7.64 12.50
N GLY A 54 19.64 -6.42 12.14
CA GLY A 54 19.18 -6.09 10.79
C GLY A 54 17.77 -6.58 10.46
N SER A 55 16.95 -6.93 11.46
CA SER A 55 15.54 -7.31 11.25
C SER A 55 14.62 -6.10 11.31
N LEU A 56 13.58 -6.08 10.47
CA LEU A 56 12.55 -5.04 10.49
C LEU A 56 11.64 -5.20 11.71
N VAL A 57 11.57 -4.17 12.54
CA VAL A 57 10.74 -4.12 13.75
C VAL A 57 9.90 -2.85 13.80
N TYR A 58 8.72 -2.94 14.41
CA TYR A 58 7.93 -1.76 14.72
C TYR A 58 8.62 -0.89 15.77
N ALA A 59 8.50 0.41 15.63
CA ALA A 59 9.01 1.42 16.53
C ALA A 59 7.95 2.51 16.79
N SER A 60 8.28 3.41 17.72
CA SER A 60 7.44 4.56 18.04
C SER A 60 7.10 5.36 16.79
N GLY A 61 5.87 5.87 16.73
CA GLY A 61 5.45 6.76 15.66
C GLY A 61 6.20 8.10 15.66
N GLN A 62 6.06 8.83 14.55
CA GLN A 62 6.62 10.15 14.32
C GLN A 62 5.59 11.21 14.72
N PRO A 63 5.79 11.93 15.84
CA PRO A 63 4.85 12.95 16.26
C PRO A 63 4.87 14.15 15.30
N TYR A 64 3.75 14.87 15.24
CA TYR A 64 3.68 16.13 14.53
C TYR A 64 4.65 17.16 15.14
N VAL A 65 5.43 17.81 14.27
CA VAL A 65 6.33 18.90 14.66
C VAL A 65 5.72 20.22 14.20
N VAL A 66 5.56 21.16 15.13
CA VAL A 66 5.21 22.54 14.78
C VAL A 66 6.48 23.23 14.30
N ARG A 67 6.46 23.69 13.04
CA ARG A 67 7.55 24.45 12.42
C ARG A 67 7.28 25.95 12.57
N THR A 68 8.14 26.66 13.28
CA THR A 68 8.04 28.10 13.54
C THR A 68 9.11 28.90 12.80
N ASP A 69 9.74 28.31 11.79
CA ASP A 69 10.85 28.90 11.04
C ASP A 69 10.46 30.19 10.29
N LEU A 70 9.17 30.35 9.97
CA LEU A 70 8.63 31.52 9.28
C LEU A 70 7.87 32.48 10.22
N GLU A 71 7.23 31.98 11.27
CA GLU A 71 6.43 32.74 12.24
C GLU A 71 6.13 31.90 13.50
N ASP A 72 5.92 32.58 14.64
CA ASP A 72 5.53 31.93 15.88
C ASP A 72 4.11 31.32 15.83
N ALA A 73 3.97 30.13 16.44
CA ALA A 73 2.68 29.47 16.53
C ALA A 73 1.81 30.13 17.61
N GLN A 74 0.62 30.59 17.23
CA GLN A 74 -0.34 31.14 18.19
C GLN A 74 -0.90 30.08 19.15
N GLY A 75 -1.08 30.47 20.42
CA GLY A 75 -1.71 29.63 21.45
C GLY A 75 -3.13 29.16 21.08
N GLY A 76 -3.48 27.94 21.50
CA GLY A 76 -4.81 27.36 21.27
C GLY A 76 -5.12 27.00 19.81
N ARG A 77 -4.12 26.93 18.92
CA ARG A 77 -4.30 26.59 17.49
C ARG A 77 -5.12 25.33 17.25
N ASP A 78 -4.94 24.30 18.08
CA ASP A 78 -5.62 23.02 17.91
C ASP A 78 -7.13 23.14 18.06
N ASN A 79 -7.60 24.09 18.88
CA ASN A 79 -9.02 24.37 19.11
C ASN A 79 -9.61 25.40 18.14
N ARG A 80 -8.78 26.10 17.36
CA ARG A 80 -9.19 27.22 16.51
C ARG A 80 -8.96 26.96 15.02
N ARG A 81 -8.21 25.93 14.65
CA ARG A 81 -7.97 25.56 13.26
C ARG A 81 -9.26 25.09 12.60
N SER A 82 -9.51 25.57 11.38
CA SER A 82 -10.56 25.05 10.51
C SER A 82 -9.91 24.36 9.31
N PRO A 83 -10.12 23.05 9.09
CA PRO A 83 -9.48 22.34 7.99
C PRO A 83 -10.12 22.73 6.64
N LEU A 84 -9.31 23.27 5.73
CA LEU A 84 -9.77 23.68 4.39
C LEU A 84 -9.81 22.51 3.41
N LEU A 85 -8.81 21.63 3.46
CA LEU A 85 -8.62 20.52 2.54
C LEU A 85 -7.84 19.38 3.22
N ALA A 86 -8.16 18.13 2.87
CA ALA A 86 -7.34 16.97 3.18
C ALA A 86 -7.22 16.11 1.91
N PHE A 87 -6.02 15.73 1.51
CA PHE A 87 -5.79 14.96 0.29
C PHE A 87 -4.62 14.01 0.45
N HIS A 88 -4.62 12.93 -0.33
CA HIS A 88 -3.45 12.06 -0.49
C HIS A 88 -2.48 12.68 -1.49
N HIS A 89 -1.19 12.68 -1.18
CA HIS A 89 -0.15 13.12 -2.11
C HIS A 89 0.77 11.96 -2.43
N PHE A 90 0.73 11.53 -3.68
CA PHE A 90 1.57 10.49 -4.25
C PHE A 90 2.63 11.10 -5.16
N SER A 91 3.76 10.41 -5.26
CA SER A 91 4.82 10.72 -6.22
C SER A 91 5.66 9.46 -6.42
N ASP A 92 6.37 9.40 -7.54
CA ASP A 92 7.49 8.48 -7.73
C ASP A 92 7.14 7.00 -7.54
N PHE A 93 5.98 6.58 -8.07
CA PHE A 93 5.60 5.17 -8.09
C PHE A 93 6.61 4.33 -8.88
N ARG A 94 7.15 4.90 -9.96
CA ARG A 94 8.14 4.26 -10.85
C ARG A 94 7.74 2.82 -11.23
N ILE A 95 6.48 2.66 -11.65
CA ILE A 95 5.98 1.38 -12.18
C ILE A 95 6.82 1.02 -13.39
N VAL A 96 7.44 -0.14 -13.32
CA VAL A 96 8.35 -0.62 -14.36
C VAL A 96 7.79 -1.88 -14.99
N ASP A 97 8.02 -2.02 -16.28
CA ASP A 97 7.93 -3.29 -17.00
C ASP A 97 9.30 -3.97 -16.96
N GLU A 98 9.49 -4.87 -16.00
CA GLU A 98 10.75 -5.58 -15.79
C GLU A 98 11.07 -6.63 -16.85
N GLU A 99 10.11 -6.96 -17.71
CA GLU A 99 10.27 -7.89 -18.84
C GLU A 99 10.52 -7.14 -20.17
N SER A 100 10.52 -5.80 -20.13
CA SER A 100 10.65 -4.99 -21.33
C SER A 100 11.98 -5.22 -22.07
N PRO A 101 11.97 -5.35 -23.40
CA PRO A 101 13.21 -5.46 -24.18
C PRO A 101 14.00 -4.15 -24.23
N LEU A 102 13.44 -3.03 -23.77
CA LEU A 102 14.12 -1.73 -23.69
C LEU A 102 14.89 -1.52 -22.39
N ARG A 103 14.84 -2.53 -21.52
CA ARG A 103 15.58 -2.54 -20.26
C ARG A 103 17.09 -2.46 -20.52
N SER A 104 17.75 -1.64 -19.72
CA SER A 104 19.13 -1.20 -19.93
C SER A 104 20.03 -1.48 -18.73
N GLU A 105 19.75 -2.54 -17.97
CA GLU A 105 20.49 -2.92 -16.75
C GLU A 105 21.94 -3.25 -17.05
N TRP A 106 22.24 -3.72 -18.26
CA TRP A 106 23.61 -3.97 -18.73
C TRP A 106 24.50 -2.72 -18.63
N VAL A 107 23.92 -1.53 -18.61
CA VAL A 107 24.65 -0.25 -18.48
C VAL A 107 25.33 -0.13 -17.11
N GLU A 108 24.82 -0.79 -16.05
CA GLU A 108 25.50 -0.85 -14.74
C GLU A 108 26.83 -1.62 -14.80
N ALA A 109 26.97 -2.56 -15.74
CA ALA A 109 28.21 -3.32 -15.93
C ALA A 109 29.29 -2.53 -16.69
N CYS A 110 28.94 -1.39 -17.32
CA CYS A 110 29.89 -0.58 -18.09
C CYS A 110 30.95 0.08 -17.20
N ARG A 111 32.17 0.26 -17.73
CA ARG A 111 33.29 0.92 -17.04
C ARG A 111 33.87 2.04 -17.92
N PRO A 112 33.89 3.31 -17.44
CA PRO A 112 33.36 3.79 -16.15
C PRO A 112 31.84 3.62 -16.05
N ALA A 113 31.32 3.54 -14.82
CA ALA A 113 29.88 3.39 -14.59
C ALA A 113 29.14 4.60 -15.19
N VAL A 114 28.10 4.32 -16.00
CA VAL A 114 27.29 5.35 -16.66
C VAL A 114 26.11 5.76 -15.77
N THR A 115 25.56 4.81 -14.99
CA THR A 115 24.53 5.02 -13.97
C THR A 115 24.64 3.93 -12.89
N THR A 116 23.96 4.13 -11.77
CA THR A 116 23.84 3.17 -10.64
C THR A 116 22.37 2.87 -10.30
N ASP A 117 21.45 3.20 -11.21
CA ASP A 117 19.99 3.06 -11.02
C ASP A 117 19.34 2.46 -12.28
N ALA A 118 20.09 1.65 -13.04
CA ALA A 118 19.52 0.95 -14.19
C ALA A 118 18.74 -0.31 -13.76
N PHE A 119 19.03 -0.84 -12.57
CA PHE A 119 18.40 -2.01 -11.99
C PHE A 119 18.15 -1.82 -10.49
N ARG A 120 16.96 -2.23 -10.02
CA ARG A 120 16.66 -2.29 -8.57
C ARG A 120 16.15 -3.68 -8.21
N PRO A 121 16.70 -4.33 -7.16
CA PRO A 121 16.30 -5.70 -6.79
C PRO A 121 14.78 -5.88 -6.60
N GLN A 122 14.09 -4.85 -6.10
CA GLN A 122 12.67 -4.88 -5.79
C GLN A 122 11.73 -4.54 -6.94
N GLU A 123 12.22 -4.24 -8.14
CA GLU A 123 11.39 -3.63 -9.19
C GLU A 123 10.33 -4.57 -9.78
N SER A 124 10.53 -5.90 -9.69
CA SER A 124 9.51 -6.93 -10.01
C SER A 124 8.31 -6.90 -9.06
N LEU A 125 8.40 -6.12 -7.97
CA LEU A 125 7.32 -5.87 -7.03
C LEU A 125 6.73 -4.47 -7.20
N SER A 126 7.08 -3.71 -8.25
CA SER A 126 6.66 -2.31 -8.41
C SER A 126 5.14 -2.15 -8.41
N LEU A 127 4.43 -3.00 -9.16
CA LEU A 127 2.96 -3.01 -9.22
C LEU A 127 2.32 -3.43 -7.89
N GLN A 128 2.89 -4.42 -7.21
CA GLN A 128 2.42 -4.91 -5.92
C GLN A 128 2.62 -3.85 -4.83
N ALA A 129 3.75 -3.15 -4.85
CA ALA A 129 4.04 -2.02 -3.96
C ALA A 129 3.08 -0.86 -4.21
N ALA A 130 2.85 -0.50 -5.48
CA ALA A 130 1.87 0.53 -5.85
C ALA A 130 0.45 0.16 -5.41
N ALA A 131 0.01 -1.08 -5.65
CA ALA A 131 -1.28 -1.59 -5.21
C ALA A 131 -1.42 -1.57 -3.67
N ALA A 132 -0.38 -1.98 -2.94
CA ALA A 132 -0.37 -1.95 -1.48
C ALA A 132 -0.44 -0.52 -0.93
N MET A 133 0.26 0.42 -1.56
CA MET A 133 0.23 1.85 -1.22
C MET A 133 -1.15 2.46 -1.45
N ILE A 134 -1.77 2.22 -2.61
CA ILE A 134 -3.16 2.65 -2.91
C ILE A 134 -4.12 2.01 -1.89
N GLY A 135 -3.99 0.71 -1.63
CA GLY A 135 -4.81 0.00 -0.65
C GLY A 135 -4.69 0.57 0.76
N GLN A 136 -3.49 0.97 1.18
CA GLN A 136 -3.26 1.63 2.46
C GLN A 136 -3.88 3.03 2.49
N ALA A 137 -3.71 3.83 1.44
CA ALA A 137 -4.30 5.16 1.34
C ALA A 137 -5.84 5.12 1.40
N ASN A 138 -6.47 4.12 0.77
CA ASN A 138 -7.93 3.92 0.84
C ASN A 138 -8.43 3.61 2.25
N ARG A 139 -7.58 3.08 3.14
CA ARG A 139 -7.92 2.86 4.57
C ARG A 139 -7.83 4.15 5.39
N ILE A 140 -7.10 5.15 4.90
CA ILE A 140 -6.95 6.47 5.52
C ILE A 140 -7.94 7.42 4.83
N ASN A 141 -9.19 7.43 5.30
CA ASN A 141 -10.27 8.21 4.69
C ASN A 141 -10.52 9.57 5.35
N GLN A 142 -9.76 9.91 6.40
CA GLN A 142 -9.87 11.17 7.13
C GLN A 142 -8.52 11.58 7.72
N SER A 143 -8.33 12.89 7.92
CA SER A 143 -7.18 13.45 8.62
C SER A 143 -7.18 13.05 10.09
N GLU A 144 -6.09 12.45 10.58
CA GLU A 144 -5.92 12.13 12.00
C GLU A 144 -5.87 13.39 12.90
N ILE A 145 -5.49 14.54 12.33
CA ILE A 145 -5.35 15.81 13.06
C ILE A 145 -6.70 16.51 13.24
N THR A 146 -7.51 16.49 12.19
CA THR A 146 -8.69 17.37 12.06
C THR A 146 -10.01 16.62 11.91
N GLY A 147 -9.96 15.31 11.67
CA GLY A 147 -11.13 14.49 11.34
C GLY A 147 -11.76 14.80 9.98
N ARG A 148 -11.19 15.74 9.19
CA ARG A 148 -11.72 16.08 7.87
C ARG A 148 -11.61 14.86 6.94
N PRO A 149 -12.68 14.47 6.22
CA PRO A 149 -12.61 13.46 5.18
C PRO A 149 -11.60 13.83 4.08
N VAL A 150 -10.97 12.83 3.47
CA VAL A 150 -10.10 13.03 2.31
C VAL A 150 -10.93 13.46 1.10
N ASP A 151 -10.54 14.56 0.47
CA ASP A 151 -11.24 15.22 -0.64
C ASP A 151 -10.82 14.65 -2.01
N PHE A 152 -9.52 14.41 -2.22
CA PHE A 152 -8.96 13.85 -3.46
C PHE A 152 -7.55 13.26 -3.25
N ALA A 153 -6.97 12.71 -4.32
CA ALA A 153 -5.56 12.34 -4.39
C ALA A 153 -4.85 13.15 -5.49
N LEU A 154 -3.63 13.58 -5.20
CA LEU A 154 -2.74 14.28 -6.13
C LEU A 154 -1.52 13.39 -6.40
N HIS A 155 -1.16 13.20 -7.67
CA HIS A 155 0.07 12.51 -8.05
C HIS A 155 1.01 13.49 -8.77
N THR A 156 2.22 13.70 -8.23
CA THR A 156 3.13 14.76 -8.73
C THR A 156 4.17 14.34 -9.76
N GLY A 157 4.22 13.06 -10.16
CA GLY A 157 5.03 12.64 -11.30
C GLY A 157 5.74 11.32 -11.08
N ASN A 158 6.53 10.90 -12.07
CA ASN A 158 7.30 9.65 -12.06
C ASN A 158 6.43 8.40 -11.82
N ALA A 159 5.29 8.34 -12.51
CA ALA A 159 4.36 7.22 -12.44
C ALA A 159 4.92 5.96 -13.13
N ALA A 160 5.46 6.11 -14.33
CA ALA A 160 6.07 5.05 -15.13
C ALA A 160 7.60 5.16 -15.12
N ASP A 161 8.28 4.03 -15.35
CA ASP A 161 9.72 3.93 -15.25
C ASP A 161 10.44 4.36 -16.55
N ASN A 162 10.04 3.75 -17.68
CA ASN A 162 10.63 3.93 -19.01
C ASN A 162 9.68 4.64 -19.99
N ALA A 163 8.62 5.26 -19.47
CA ALA A 163 7.55 5.89 -20.25
C ALA A 163 6.92 4.95 -21.28
N GLN A 164 6.86 3.65 -20.97
CA GLN A 164 6.20 2.69 -21.84
C GLN A 164 4.68 2.80 -21.75
N TYR A 165 4.01 2.45 -22.84
CA TYR A 165 2.55 2.47 -22.91
C TYR A 165 1.92 1.56 -21.84
N ASN A 166 2.44 0.35 -21.66
CA ASN A 166 1.94 -0.60 -20.66
C ASN A 166 2.19 -0.12 -19.23
N GLU A 167 3.36 0.42 -18.91
CA GLU A 167 3.64 0.99 -17.58
C GLU A 167 2.63 2.11 -17.22
N LEU A 168 2.38 3.03 -18.16
CA LEU A 168 1.40 4.10 -17.96
C LEU A 168 -0.02 3.54 -17.85
N ARG A 169 -0.38 2.54 -18.67
CA ARG A 169 -1.72 1.94 -18.62
C ARG A 169 -1.95 1.21 -17.30
N TRP A 170 -0.96 0.46 -16.81
CA TRP A 170 -1.00 -0.18 -15.50
C TRP A 170 -1.15 0.84 -14.37
N PHE A 171 -0.40 1.94 -14.39
CA PHE A 171 -0.58 3.03 -13.43
C PHE A 171 -2.03 3.55 -13.43
N LEU A 172 -2.56 3.89 -14.61
CA LEU A 172 -3.92 4.39 -14.72
C LEU A 172 -4.97 3.36 -14.28
N ASP A 173 -4.78 2.08 -14.62
CA ASP A 173 -5.70 1.00 -14.20
C ASP A 173 -5.67 0.78 -12.68
N LEU A 174 -4.50 0.82 -12.05
CA LEU A 174 -4.39 0.77 -10.58
C LEU A 174 -5.09 1.96 -9.93
N MET A 175 -4.89 3.17 -10.45
CA MET A 175 -5.55 4.38 -9.94
C MET A 175 -7.07 4.37 -10.18
N ASP A 176 -7.54 3.73 -11.25
CA ASP A 176 -8.96 3.46 -11.55
C ASP A 176 -9.55 2.33 -10.65
N GLY A 177 -8.73 1.66 -9.85
CA GLY A 177 -9.15 0.55 -8.98
C GLY A 177 -9.41 -0.76 -9.72
N LYS A 178 -8.79 -0.96 -10.89
CA LYS A 178 -8.89 -2.19 -11.67
C LYS A 178 -7.76 -3.16 -11.34
N ASP A 179 -8.01 -4.43 -11.64
CA ASP A 179 -6.97 -5.45 -11.61
C ASP A 179 -5.96 -5.22 -12.74
N VAL A 180 -4.68 -5.46 -12.45
CA VAL A 180 -3.58 -5.35 -13.42
C VAL A 180 -2.86 -6.69 -13.50
N ASN A 181 -2.61 -7.16 -14.72
CA ASN A 181 -1.68 -8.26 -14.97
C ASN A 181 -0.25 -7.69 -15.09
N PRO A 182 0.68 -8.07 -14.20
CA PRO A 182 2.07 -7.61 -14.27
C PRO A 182 2.89 -8.27 -15.38
N ASP A 183 2.44 -9.42 -15.90
CA ASP A 183 3.12 -10.14 -17.00
C ASP A 183 2.89 -9.39 -18.33
N SER A 184 3.96 -8.85 -18.91
CA SER A 184 3.96 -8.12 -20.19
C SER A 184 4.40 -8.99 -21.37
N GLY A 185 5.01 -10.14 -21.06
CA GLY A 185 5.62 -11.07 -22.01
C GLY A 185 4.82 -12.34 -22.27
N LYS A 186 5.54 -13.46 -22.44
CA LYS A 186 4.94 -14.79 -22.53
C LYS A 186 4.64 -15.32 -21.13
N PRO A 187 3.71 -16.28 -20.99
CA PRO A 187 3.42 -16.90 -19.69
C PRO A 187 4.69 -17.37 -18.98
N GLY A 188 4.99 -16.72 -17.85
CA GLY A 188 6.24 -16.92 -17.14
C GLY A 188 6.75 -15.61 -16.55
N TYR A 189 8.03 -15.59 -16.22
CA TYR A 189 8.74 -14.38 -15.83
C TYR A 189 10.00 -14.28 -16.70
N GLU A 190 10.12 -13.21 -17.47
CA GLU A 190 11.19 -12.97 -18.45
C GLU A 190 12.18 -11.86 -18.02
N GLY A 191 12.15 -11.42 -16.76
CA GLY A 191 13.08 -10.42 -16.21
C GLY A 191 14.39 -10.99 -15.65
N LEU A 192 15.36 -10.11 -15.35
CA LEU A 192 16.70 -10.49 -14.84
C LEU A 192 16.66 -11.29 -13.53
N GLN A 193 15.65 -11.06 -12.70
CA GLN A 193 15.45 -11.74 -11.43
C GLN A 193 15.13 -13.23 -11.60
N ALA A 194 14.92 -13.71 -12.84
CA ALA A 194 14.76 -15.14 -13.14
C ALA A 194 16.08 -15.91 -12.95
N GLY A 195 17.22 -15.24 -13.06
CA GLY A 195 18.54 -15.82 -12.87
C GLY A 195 18.83 -16.14 -11.40
N SER A 196 19.46 -17.30 -11.15
CA SER A 196 19.95 -17.61 -9.81
C SER A 196 21.13 -16.70 -9.45
N PRO A 197 21.11 -16.01 -8.29
CA PRO A 197 22.27 -15.24 -7.82
C PRO A 197 23.53 -16.09 -7.63
N ALA A 198 23.38 -17.41 -7.47
CA ALA A 198 24.49 -18.34 -7.32
C ALA A 198 25.17 -18.73 -8.65
N GLN A 199 24.63 -18.26 -9.78
CA GLN A 199 25.09 -18.60 -11.13
C GLN A 199 25.64 -17.39 -11.89
N ALA A 200 25.70 -16.22 -11.25
CA ALA A 200 26.21 -14.96 -11.81
C ALA A 200 27.69 -14.72 -11.45
#